data_AF-A0A931MBS3-F1
#
_entry.id   AF-A0A931MBS3-F1
#
_cell.length_a   1.000
_cell.length_b   1.000
_cell.length_c   1.000
_cell.angle_alpha   90.00
_cell.angle_beta   90.00
_cell.angle_gamma   90.00
#
_symmetry.space_group_name_H-M   'P 1'
#
loop_
_entity.id
_entity.type
_entity.pdbx_description
1 polymer ?
#
loop_
_entity_poly.entity_id
_entity_poly.type
_entity_poly.pdbx_seq_one_letter_code
_entity_poly.pdbx_strand_id
1 'polypeptide(L)' 'MSRKSGISRRILYKAFSETGNPTVETLLTLLDTIGVSIRFKTENFKNRKKSVA' A
#
# COMPACT_ATOMS: atom_id res chain seq x y z
N MET A 1 7.13 15.75 -4.36
CA MET A 1 6.54 14.56 -3.70
C MET A 1 6.44 14.73 -2.20
N SER A 2 7.55 14.76 -1.43
CA SER A 2 7.50 14.96 0.03
C SER A 2 6.75 16.20 0.52
N ARG A 3 6.86 17.34 -0.18
CA ARG A 3 6.08 18.55 0.15
C ARG A 3 4.58 18.43 -0.18
N LYS A 4 4.20 17.54 -1.10
CA LYS A 4 2.80 17.34 -1.51
C LYS A 4 2.08 16.33 -0.60
N SER A 5 2.80 15.34 -0.06
CA SER A 5 2.23 14.32 0.82
C SER A 5 2.29 14.64 2.32
N GLY A 6 2.98 15.71 2.73
CA GLY A 6 3.29 15.96 4.14
C GLY A 6 4.31 14.99 4.75
N ILE A 7 4.74 13.97 4.02
CA ILE A 7 5.71 12.97 4.47
C ILE A 7 7.12 13.46 4.14
N SER A 8 8.02 13.51 5.13
CA SER A 8 9.44 13.81 4.90
C SER A 8 10.07 12.84 3.89
N ARG A 9 10.91 13.34 2.97
CA ARG A 9 11.66 12.49 2.01
C ARG A 9 12.36 11.33 2.70
N ARG A 10 12.98 11.59 3.86
CA ARG A 10 13.71 10.55 4.63
C ARG A 10 12.76 9.45 5.10
N ILE A 11 11.58 9.82 5.59
CA ILE A 11 10.55 8.86 6.03
C ILE A 11 10.05 8.06 4.84
N LEU A 12 9.79 8.73 3.71
CA LEU A 12 9.34 8.08 2.48
C LEU A 12 10.36 7.05 1.99
N TYR A 13 11.63 7.43 1.85
CA TYR A 13 12.68 6.51 1.39
C TYR A 13 12.93 5.35 2.36
N LYS A 14 12.82 5.58 3.68
CA LYS A 14 12.94 4.50 4.68
C LYS A 14 11.73 3.56 4.67
N ALA A 15 10.53 4.10 4.50
CA ALA A 15 9.30 3.31 4.52
C ALA A 15 9.18 2.42 3.27
N PHE A 16 9.64 2.90 2.11
CA PHE A 16 9.56 2.20 0.82
C PHE A 16 10.92 1.67 0.33
N SER A 17 11.92 1.55 1.19
CA SER A 17 13.17 0.84 0.85
C SER A 17 12.94 -0.68 0.79
N GLU A 18 13.93 -1.42 0.29
CA GLU A 18 13.88 -2.90 0.20
C GLU A 18 13.57 -3.58 1.54
N THR A 19 14.07 -3.03 2.65
CA THR A 19 13.82 -3.51 4.02
C THR A 19 12.80 -2.66 4.77
N GLY A 20 12.14 -1.74 4.07
CA GLY A 20 11.15 -0.83 4.63
C GLY A 20 9.84 -1.54 4.95
N ASN A 21 9.11 -1.01 5.94
CA ASN A 21 7.78 -1.49 6.29
C ASN A 21 6.87 -0.27 6.51
N PRO A 22 6.18 0.23 5.47
CA PRO A 22 5.30 1.39 5.59
C PRO A 22 4.05 1.00 6.38
N THR A 23 3.53 1.92 7.19
CA THR A 23 2.18 1.75 7.73
C THR A 23 1.16 1.85 6.60
N VAL A 24 -0.02 1.25 6.80
CA VAL A 24 -1.14 1.38 5.85
C VAL A 24 -1.49 2.86 5.61
N GLU A 25 -1.48 3.68 6.67
CA GLU A 25 -1.69 5.13 6.57
C GLU A 25 -0.64 5.83 5.70
N THR A 26 0.65 5.46 5.86
CA THR A 26 1.75 6.00 5.05
C THR A 26 1.55 5.67 3.57
N LEU A 27 1.12 4.43 3.28
CA LEU A 27 0.82 3.98 1.93
C LEU A 27 -0.37 4.74 1.34
N LEU A 28 -1.48 4.85 2.06
CA LEU A 28 -2.69 5.52 1.58
C LEU A 28 -2.44 7.02 1.31
N THR A 29 -1.73 7.70 2.22
CA THR A 29 -1.37 9.13 2.06
C THR A 29 -0.52 9.35 0.81
N LEU A 30 0.44 8.45 0.53
CA LEU A 30 1.26 8.53 -0.67
C LEU A 30 0.41 8.37 -1.93
N LEU A 31 -0.46 7.35 -1.97
CA LEU A 31 -1.31 7.05 -3.12
C LEU A 31 -2.25 8.21 -3.44
N ASP A 32 -2.88 8.80 -2.42
CA ASP A 32 -3.73 9.98 -2.57
C ASP A 32 -2.95 11.17 -3.14
N THR A 33 -1.73 11.41 -2.63
CA THR A 33 -0.85 12.49 -3.13
C THR A 33 -0.52 12.37 -4.61
N ILE A 34 -0.40 11.14 -5.12
CA ILE A 34 -0.10 10.88 -6.54
C ILE A 34 -1.36 10.65 -7.38
N GLY A 35 -2.56 10.82 -6.80
CA GLY A 35 -3.83 10.69 -7.50
C GLY A 35 -4.22 9.23 -7.81
N VAL A 36 -3.71 8.26 -7.06
CA VAL A 36 -4.00 6.83 -7.24
C VAL A 36 -5.05 6.38 -6.22
N SER A 37 -6.13 5.77 -6.71
CA SER A 37 -7.18 5.15 -5.89
C SER A 37 -7.01 3.63 -5.84
N ILE A 38 -7.01 3.06 -4.64
CA ILE A 38 -7.01 1.60 -4.43
C ILE A 38 -8.37 1.15 -3.89
N ARG A 39 -8.86 0.00 -4.36
CA ARG A 39 -10.06 -0.66 -3.83
C ARG A 39 -9.72 -2.08 -3.42
N PHE A 40 -9.97 -2.40 -2.16
CA PHE A 40 -9.84 -3.77 -1.66
C PHE A 40 -11.12 -4.54 -1.97
N LYS A 41 -10.97 -5.75 -2.50
CA LYS A 41 -12.05 -6.72 -2.62
C LYS A 41 -11.65 -7.95 -1.81
N THR A 42 -12.59 -8.49 -1.06
CA THR A 42 -12.39 -9.80 -0.44
C THR A 42 -12.42 -10.87 -1.54
N GLU A 43 -11.40 -11.72 -1.59
CA GLU A 43 -11.44 -12.91 -2.41
C GLU A 43 -12.14 -14.01 -1.61
N ASN A 44 -13.23 -14.55 -2.14
CA ASN A 44 -13.99 -15.60 -1.46
C ASN A 44 -13.18 -16.91 -1.51
N PHE A 45 -12.42 -17.21 -0.45
CA PHE A 45 -11.52 -18.38 -0.38
C PHE A 45 -12.23 -19.75 -0.49
N LYS A 46 -13.56 -19.79 -0.53
CA LYS A 46 -14.35 -21.03 -0.63
C LYS A 46 -14.13 -21.81 -1.94
N ASN A 47 -13.65 -21.17 -3.03
CA ASN A 47 -13.45 -21.86 -4.31
C ASN A 47 -12.08 -22.53 -4.49
N ARG A 48 -11.06 -22.23 -3.66
CA ARG A 48 -9.72 -22.83 -3.83
C ARG A 48 -9.62 -24.27 -3.32
N LYS A 49 -10.54 -24.73 -2.47
CA LYS A 49 -10.57 -26.11 -1.96
C LYS A 49 -11.24 -27.13 -2.90
N LYS A 50 -11.87 -26.70 -4.01
CA LYS A 50 -12.55 -27.60 -4.96
C LYS A 50 -11.71 -27.98 -6.19
N SER A 51 -10.53 -27.38 -6.38
CA SER A 51 -9.65 -27.67 -7.53
C SER A 51 -8.59 -28.72 -7.21
N VAL A 52 -8.61 -29.29 -6.01
CA VAL A 52 -7.71 -30.37 -5.58
C VAL A 52 -8.57 -31.48 -4.98
N ALA A 53 -9.47 -32.02 -5.80
CA ALA A 53 -10.21 -33.25 -5.55
C ALA A 53 -10.44 -33.94 -6.90
#